data_AF-A0A533VZY8-F1
#
_entry.id   AF-A0A533VZY8-F1
#
_cell.length_a   1.000
_cell.length_b   1.000
_cell.length_c   1.000
_cell.angle_alpha   90.00
_cell.angle_beta   90.00
_cell.angle_gamma   90.00
#
_symmetry.space_group_name_H-M   'P 1'
#
loop_
_entity.id
_entity.type
_entity.pdbx_description
1 polymer ?
#
loop_
_entity_poly.entity_id
_entity_poly.type
_entity_poly.pdbx_seq_one_letter_code
_entity_poly.pdbx_strand_id
1 'polypeptide(L)'
;MQAKQFFREATGLVREYGAIDTLLFASVFVFALVFTITQFPWFYGNTLGANLTGALFLAAVPFIFLMLSYWAIGVLMPRTGNDYVWVGRILHPSIGFTWGLIYVLIVFL
;
A
#
# COMPACT_ATOMS: atom_id res chain seq x y z
N MET A 1 20.76 42.44 -8.29
CA MET A 1 20.57 41.22 -9.11
C MET A 1 19.31 40.54 -8.63
N GLN A 2 18.25 40.52 -9.45
CA GLN A 2 16.96 39.90 -9.09
C GLN A 2 17.07 38.39 -9.36
N ALA A 3 16.97 37.57 -8.31
CA ALA A 3 17.02 36.13 -8.44
C ALA A 3 15.78 35.66 -9.22
N LYS A 4 15.98 35.23 -10.48
CA LYS A 4 14.94 34.62 -11.30
C LYS A 4 14.59 33.27 -10.68
N GLN A 5 13.45 33.22 -9.98
CA GLN A 5 12.98 32.00 -9.36
C GLN A 5 12.50 31.05 -10.46
N PHE A 6 13.27 29.99 -10.73
CA PHE A 6 12.88 28.96 -11.68
C PHE A 6 11.75 28.12 -11.08
N PHE A 7 10.51 28.49 -11.37
CA PHE A 7 9.38 27.60 -11.12
C PHE A 7 9.51 26.42 -12.10
N ARG A 8 9.74 25.21 -11.58
CA ARG A 8 9.59 24.00 -12.37
C ARG A 8 8.12 23.89 -12.73
N GLU A 9 7.80 23.84 -14.02
CA GLU A 9 6.47 23.44 -14.47
C GLU A 9 6.23 22.03 -13.93
N ALA A 10 5.34 21.92 -12.94
CA ALA A 10 4.76 20.64 -12.62
C ALA A 10 3.94 20.28 -13.85
N THR A 11 4.48 19.41 -14.70
CA THR A 11 3.73 18.73 -15.76
C THR A 11 2.55 18.07 -15.05
N GLY A 12 1.42 18.76 -15.04
CA GLY A 12 0.24 18.33 -14.33
C GLY A 12 -0.28 17.13 -15.09
N LEU A 13 0.16 15.93 -14.72
CA LEU A 13 -0.54 14.73 -15.13
C LEU A 13 -1.97 14.92 -14.65
N VAL A 14 -2.86 15.13 -15.61
CA VAL A 14 -4.29 15.02 -15.40
C VAL A 14 -4.52 13.61 -14.87
N ARG A 15 -5.42 13.44 -13.90
CA ARG A 15 -5.69 12.16 -13.27
C ARG A 15 -6.09 11.13 -14.33
N GLU A 16 -5.12 10.33 -14.80
CA GLU A 16 -5.32 9.40 -15.94
C GLU A 16 -6.18 8.20 -15.55
N TYR A 17 -6.12 7.80 -14.27
CA TYR A 17 -6.78 6.60 -13.78
C TYR A 17 -8.11 6.92 -13.06
N GLY A 18 -9.16 6.24 -13.51
CA GLY A 18 -10.44 6.22 -12.83
C GLY A 18 -10.42 5.37 -11.56
N ALA A 19 -11.55 5.35 -10.84
CA ALA A 19 -11.69 4.53 -9.63
C ALA A 19 -11.58 3.03 -9.93
N ILE A 20 -12.13 2.57 -11.05
CA ILE A 20 -12.08 1.15 -11.48
C ILE A 20 -10.65 0.77 -11.82
N ASP A 21 -9.93 1.59 -12.59
CA ASP A 21 -8.54 1.32 -12.96
C ASP A 21 -7.68 1.22 -11.69
N THR A 22 -7.86 2.17 -10.77
CA THR A 22 -7.14 2.18 -9.49
C THR A 22 -7.42 0.93 -8.66
N LEU A 23 -8.68 0.48 -8.62
CA LEU A 23 -9.07 -0.74 -7.90
C LEU A 23 -8.47 -1.99 -8.55
N LEU A 24 -8.49 -2.07 -9.88
CA LEU A 24 -7.88 -3.18 -10.62
C LEU A 24 -6.37 -3.23 -10.39
N PHE A 25 -5.67 -2.10 -10.50
CA PHE A 25 -4.24 -2.00 -10.18
C PHE A 25 -3.94 -2.47 -8.75
N ALA A 26 -4.72 -2.01 -7.76
CA ALA A 26 -4.56 -2.43 -6.38
C ALA A 26 -4.78 -3.94 -6.18
N SER A 27 -5.81 -4.52 -6.82
CA SER A 27 -6.12 -5.95 -6.69
C SER A 27 -5.09 -6.87 -7.38
N VAL A 28 -4.62 -6.50 -8.57
CA VAL A 28 -3.78 -7.37 -9.42
C VAL A 28 -2.32 -7.30 -8.99
N PHE A 29 -1.78 -6.11 -8.77
CA PHE A 29 -0.35 -5.94 -8.46
C PHE A 29 -0.01 -6.27 -7.01
N VAL A 30 -0.80 -5.80 -6.05
CA VAL A 30 -0.42 -5.85 -4.63
C VAL A 30 -0.83 -7.16 -3.98
N PHE A 31 -2.00 -7.72 -4.34
CA PHE A 31 -2.59 -8.82 -3.59
C PHE A 31 -2.68 -10.15 -4.33
N ALA A 32 -3.11 -10.17 -5.59
CA ALA A 32 -3.29 -11.44 -6.30
C ALA A 32 -1.96 -12.16 -6.60
N LEU A 33 -0.90 -11.44 -6.96
CA LEU A 33 0.37 -12.09 -7.33
C LEU A 33 1.26 -12.37 -6.11
N VAL A 34 1.49 -11.38 -5.25
CA VAL A 34 2.42 -11.54 -4.13
C VAL A 34 1.89 -12.53 -3.09
N PHE A 35 0.65 -12.35 -2.62
CA PHE A 35 0.12 -13.22 -1.56
C PHE A 35 -0.23 -14.61 -2.07
N THR A 36 -0.88 -14.76 -3.23
CA THR A 36 -1.29 -16.08 -3.73
C THR A 36 -0.12 -16.98 -4.12
N ILE A 37 1.00 -16.43 -4.58
CA ILE A 37 2.16 -17.23 -4.98
C ILE A 37 3.08 -17.55 -3.79
N THR A 38 3.22 -16.64 -2.82
CA THR A 38 4.20 -16.82 -1.72
C THR A 38 3.58 -17.22 -0.39
N GLN A 39 2.47 -16.60 0.00
CA GLN A 39 1.90 -16.74 1.33
C GLN A 39 0.91 -17.91 1.40
N PHE A 40 0.05 -18.08 0.39
CA PHE A 40 -0.95 -19.16 0.38
C PHE A 40 -0.33 -20.57 0.41
N PRO A 41 0.71 -20.90 -0.38
CA PRO A 41 1.38 -22.21 -0.28
C PRO A 41 2.02 -22.43 1.09
N TRP A 42 2.51 -21.37 1.74
CA TRP A 42 3.07 -21.44 3.08
C TRP A 42 2.01 -21.79 4.14
N PHE A 43 0.81 -21.18 4.04
CA PHE A 43 -0.34 -21.54 4.87
C PHE A 43 -0.81 -22.98 4.62
N TYR A 44 -1.01 -23.38 3.36
CA TYR A 44 -1.45 -24.74 3.04
C TYR A 44 -0.41 -25.81 3.43
N GLY A 45 0.88 -25.49 3.36
CA GLY A 45 1.98 -26.41 3.72
C GLY A 45 2.20 -26.58 5.23
N ASN A 46 2.03 -25.51 6.03
CA ASN A 46 2.28 -25.55 7.47
C ASN A 46 1.05 -25.84 8.33
N THR A 47 -0.17 -25.65 7.81
CA THR A 47 -1.41 -25.86 8.57
C THR A 47 -2.29 -26.93 7.93
N LEU A 48 -1.80 -28.16 7.90
CA LEU A 48 -2.58 -29.33 7.46
C LEU A 48 -3.85 -29.49 8.32
N GLY A 49 -5.01 -29.46 7.65
CA GLY A 49 -6.33 -29.62 8.29
C GLY A 49 -6.99 -28.32 8.78
N ALA A 50 -6.34 -27.16 8.60
CA ALA A 50 -6.95 -25.88 8.95
C ALA A 50 -8.04 -25.46 7.94
N ASN A 51 -9.14 -24.89 8.45
CA ASN A 51 -10.17 -24.28 7.61
C ASN A 51 -9.70 -22.92 7.11
N LEU A 52 -9.00 -22.92 5.99
CA LEU A 52 -8.43 -21.70 5.41
C LEU A 52 -9.52 -20.72 4.97
N THR A 53 -10.63 -21.20 4.42
CA THR A 53 -11.74 -20.36 3.98
C THR A 53 -12.31 -19.54 5.15
N GLY A 54 -12.56 -20.18 6.29
CA GLY A 54 -13.03 -19.50 7.50
C GLY A 54 -12.03 -18.48 8.03
N ALA A 55 -10.73 -18.84 8.04
CA ALA A 55 -9.67 -17.93 8.47
C ALA A 55 -9.55 -16.70 7.57
N LEU A 56 -9.65 -16.86 6.25
CA LEU A 56 -9.62 -15.75 5.29
C LEU A 56 -10.82 -14.83 5.43
N PHE A 57 -12.02 -15.37 5.65
CA PHE A 57 -13.20 -14.54 5.92
C PHE A 57 -13.04 -13.74 7.21
N LEU A 58 -12.49 -14.35 8.26
CA LEU A 58 -12.21 -13.65 9.50
C LEU A 58 -11.16 -12.55 9.31
N ALA A 59 -10.09 -12.83 8.54
CA ALA A 59 -9.03 -11.88 8.22
C ALA A 59 -9.49 -10.75 7.28
N ALA A 60 -10.49 -11.00 6.43
CA ALA A 60 -11.05 -10.00 5.53
C ALA A 60 -11.67 -8.82 6.28
N VAL A 61 -12.22 -9.05 7.48
CA VAL A 61 -12.87 -8.01 8.29
C VAL A 61 -11.90 -6.87 8.67
N PRO A 62 -10.80 -7.11 9.41
CA PRO A 62 -9.82 -6.05 9.72
C PRO A 62 -9.17 -5.48 8.45
N PHE A 63 -9.06 -6.30 7.40
CA PHE A 63 -8.46 -5.89 6.15
C PHE A 63 -9.29 -4.85 5.39
N ILE A 64 -10.62 -4.93 5.43
CA ILE A 64 -11.51 -3.91 4.87
C ILE A 64 -11.27 -2.55 5.55
N PHE A 65 -11.13 -2.52 6.88
CA PHE A 65 -10.84 -1.29 7.60
C PHE A 65 -9.48 -0.68 7.23
N LEU A 66 -8.48 -1.53 7.01
CA LEU A 66 -7.17 -1.10 6.50
C LEU A 66 -7.31 -0.44 5.12
N MET A 67 -8.00 -1.08 4.18
CA MET A 67 -8.19 -0.56 2.82
C MET A 67 -8.98 0.75 2.82
N LEU A 68 -10.00 0.88 3.66
CA LEU A 68 -10.75 2.13 3.82
C LEU A 68 -9.86 3.26 4.36
N SER A 69 -8.98 2.94 5.31
CA SER A 69 -8.02 3.91 5.86
C SER A 69 -7.04 4.37 4.78
N TYR A 70 -6.52 3.46 3.97
CA TYR A 70 -5.61 3.76 2.86
C TYR A 70 -6.28 4.61 1.78
N TRP A 71 -7.53 4.29 1.45
CA TRP A 71 -8.33 5.09 0.54
C TRP A 71 -8.52 6.52 1.08
N ALA A 72 -8.90 6.67 2.35
CA ALA A 72 -9.08 7.99 2.98
C ALA A 72 -7.78 8.81 2.96
N ILE A 73 -6.64 8.19 3.29
CA ILE A 73 -5.31 8.83 3.24
C ILE A 73 -4.96 9.24 1.80
N GLY A 74 -5.21 8.39 0.81
CA GLY A 74 -4.97 8.69 -0.60
C GLY A 74 -5.81 9.85 -1.14
N VAL A 75 -7.06 9.99 -0.68
CA VAL A 75 -7.93 11.12 -1.01
C VAL A 75 -7.45 12.40 -0.33
N LEU A 76 -7.08 12.33 0.94
CA LEU A 76 -6.59 13.48 1.71
C LEU A 76 -5.21 13.96 1.24
N MET A 77 -4.39 13.06 0.68
CA MET A 77 -3.05 13.35 0.18
C MET A 77 -2.90 12.84 -1.26
N PRO A 78 -3.44 13.56 -2.27
CA PRO A 78 -3.48 13.13 -3.67
C PRO A 78 -2.12 13.33 -4.38
N ARG A 79 -1.09 12.69 -3.85
CA ARG A 79 0.29 12.76 -4.29
C ARG A 79 0.90 11.37 -4.16
N THR A 80 1.82 11.05 -5.07
CA THR A 80 2.51 9.76 -5.03
C THR A 80 3.19 9.57 -3.67
N GLY A 81 2.91 8.43 -3.04
CA GLY A 81 3.39 8.11 -1.71
C GLY A 81 2.96 6.71 -1.32
N ASN A 82 3.88 5.98 -0.70
CA ASN A 82 3.62 4.71 -0.04
C ASN A 82 3.60 4.95 1.48
N ASP A 83 3.34 3.93 2.28
CA ASP A 83 3.15 4.01 3.73
C ASP A 83 4.25 4.81 4.45
N TYR A 84 5.52 4.63 4.07
CA TYR A 84 6.64 5.37 4.67
C TYR A 84 6.49 6.90 4.50
N VAL A 85 5.93 7.34 3.37
CA VAL A 85 5.68 8.76 3.07
C VAL A 85 4.50 9.27 3.89
N TRP A 86 3.43 8.48 3.99
CA TRP A 86 2.23 8.87 4.72
C TRP A 86 2.49 8.93 6.23
N VAL A 87 3.11 7.89 6.78
CA VAL A 87 3.50 7.81 8.19
C VAL A 87 4.51 8.91 8.54
N GLY A 88 5.47 9.17 7.65
CA GLY A 88 6.44 10.25 7.83
C GLY A 88 5.80 11.65 7.91
N ARG A 89 4.65 11.86 7.25
CA ARG A 89 3.90 13.12 7.25
C ARG A 89 2.91 13.25 8.41
N ILE A 90 2.33 12.14 8.86
CA ILE A 90 1.32 12.13 9.94
C ILE A 90 1.98 12.13 11.31
N LEU A 91 3.03 11.32 11.51
CA LEU A 91 3.65 11.10 12.81
C LEU A 91 5.01 11.81 12.91
N HIS A 92 6.02 11.27 12.25
CA HIS A 92 7.37 11.82 12.23
C HIS A 92 8.20 11.16 11.11
N PRO A 93 9.09 11.88 10.42
CA PRO A 93 9.90 11.31 9.33
C PRO A 93 10.71 10.06 9.73
N SER A 94 11.23 10.00 10.96
CA SER A 94 11.98 8.82 11.42
C SER A 94 11.10 7.57 11.54
N ILE A 95 9.85 7.71 11.98
CA ILE A 95 8.91 6.58 12.11
C ILE A 95 8.55 6.07 10.71
N GLY A 96 8.32 6.97 9.76
CA GLY A 96 8.10 6.61 8.36
C GLY A 96 9.29 5.84 7.78
N PHE A 97 10.52 6.28 8.04
CA PHE A 97 11.73 5.57 7.62
C PHE A 97 11.84 4.18 8.25
N THR A 98 11.63 4.06 9.56
CA THR A 98 11.65 2.77 10.26
C THR A 98 10.60 1.82 9.70
N TRP A 99 9.39 2.30 9.42
CA TRP A 99 8.34 1.49 8.79
C TRP A 99 8.76 0.96 7.43
N GLY A 100 9.30 1.82 6.56
CA GLY A 100 9.79 1.40 5.25
C GLY A 100 10.90 0.35 5.35
N LEU A 101 11.82 0.50 6.30
CA LEU A 101 12.90 -0.45 6.54
C LEU A 101 12.39 -1.80 7.05
N ILE A 102 11.46 -1.80 8.01
CA ILE A 102 10.82 -3.02 8.51
C ILE A 102 10.09 -3.76 7.39
N TYR A 103 9.36 -3.03 6.54
CA TYR A 103 8.62 -3.64 5.44
C TYR A 103 9.53 -4.37 4.46
N VAL A 104 10.66 -3.75 4.08
CA VAL A 104 11.65 -4.41 3.21
C VAL A 104 12.22 -5.66 3.87
N LEU A 105 12.53 -5.61 5.17
CA LEU A 105 13.07 -6.77 5.88
C LEU A 105 12.05 -7.91 5.96
N ILE A 106 10.77 -7.65 6.26
CA ILE A 106 9.75 -8.69 6.38
C ILE A 106 9.45 -9.38 5.04
N VAL A 107 9.52 -8.63 3.94
CA VAL A 107 9.11 -9.14 2.63
C VAL A 107 10.25 -9.90 1.94
N PHE A 108 11.50 -9.49 2.14
CA PHE A 108 12.66 -10.02 1.41
C PHE A 108 13.60 -10.89 2.25
N LEU A 109 13.40 -10.97 3.57
CA LEU A 109 14.14 -11.84 4.47
C LEU A 109 13.24 -12.98 4.97
#